data_AF-A0A3B8SZG4-F1
#
_entry.id   AF-A0A3B8SZG4-F1
#
_cell.length_a   1.000
_cell.length_b   1.000
_cell.length_c   1.000
_cell.angle_alpha   90.00
_cell.angle_beta   90.00
_cell.angle_gamma   90.00
#
_symmetry.space_group_name_H-M   'P 1'
#
loop_
_entity.id
_entity.type
_entity.pdbx_description
1 polymer ?
#
loop_
_entity_poly.entity_id
_entity_poly.type
_entity_poly.pdbx_seq_one_letter_code
_entity_poly.pdbx_strand_id
1 'polypeptide(L)'
;MTQSTTPANRMLEGNIKKTLMDMTIPMIFGMIMLMTFGLVDTFFVSLLGTQELAAISFTFPVTFTVISLNIGLGIGTSAVIGRLLGANEHVKARLVATTALMTVVFLVGILSIVGINTIDPIFTLLGASPELLV
;
A
#
# COMPACT_ATOMS: atom_id res chain seq x y z
N MET A 1 -24.26 -23.04 31.03
CA MET A 1 -24.72 -21.94 30.15
C MET A 1 -23.83 -20.72 30.42
N THR A 2 -22.67 -20.64 29.76
CA THR A 2 -21.75 -19.50 29.87
C THR A 2 -21.93 -18.63 28.62
N GLN A 3 -22.53 -17.46 28.80
CA GLN A 3 -22.74 -16.49 27.73
C GLN A 3 -21.37 -16.00 27.23
N SER A 4 -21.04 -16.32 25.98
CA SER A 4 -19.94 -15.68 25.26
C SER A 4 -20.37 -14.25 24.94
N THR A 5 -19.97 -13.30 25.77
CA THR A 5 -20.07 -11.86 25.48
C THR A 5 -19.11 -11.55 24.34
N THR A 6 -19.59 -11.69 23.10
CA THR A 6 -18.94 -11.08 21.94
C THR A 6 -18.84 -9.59 22.23
N PRO A 7 -17.64 -8.97 22.25
CA PRO A 7 -17.55 -7.54 22.54
C PRO A 7 -18.32 -6.80 21.45
N ALA A 8 -19.31 -6.01 21.87
CA ALA A 8 -19.97 -4.98 21.08
C ALA A 8 -18.92 -4.26 20.21
N ASN A 9 -19.16 -4.17 18.90
CA ASN A 9 -18.14 -3.75 17.94
C ASN A 9 -17.80 -2.28 18.20
N ARG A 10 -16.75 -2.04 19.01
CA ARG A 10 -16.37 -0.72 19.54
C ARG A 10 -16.05 0.31 18.45
N MET A 11 -15.75 -0.15 17.24
CA MET A 11 -15.59 0.69 16.06
C MET A 11 -16.92 1.24 15.51
N LEU A 12 -18.01 0.51 15.69
CA LEU A 12 -19.36 0.88 15.22
C LEU A 12 -20.23 1.51 16.32
N GLU A 13 -20.03 1.09 17.58
CA GLU A 13 -20.90 1.45 18.71
C GLU A 13 -20.22 2.34 19.76
N GLY A 14 -18.92 2.59 19.62
CA GLY A 14 -18.12 3.37 20.57
C GLY A 14 -18.24 4.90 20.41
N ASN A 15 -17.69 5.64 21.38
CA ASN A 15 -17.57 7.10 21.29
C ASN A 15 -16.66 7.51 20.12
N ILE A 16 -17.21 8.31 19.19
CA ILE A 16 -16.55 8.73 17.94
C ILE A 16 -15.14 9.30 18.19
N LYS A 17 -14.99 10.23 19.15
CA LYS A 17 -13.70 10.88 19.43
C LYS A 17 -12.65 9.85 19.88
N LYS A 18 -13.03 8.97 20.81
CA LYS A 18 -12.11 7.95 21.33
C LYS A 18 -11.74 6.93 20.26
N THR A 19 -12.72 6.46 19.49
CA THR A 19 -12.48 5.51 18.39
C THR A 19 -11.56 6.12 17.31
N LEU A 20 -11.79 7.38 16.91
CA LEU A 20 -10.90 8.06 15.96
C LEU A 20 -9.48 8.21 16.49
N MET A 21 -9.30 8.56 17.77
CA MET A 21 -7.96 8.65 18.38
C MET A 21 -7.28 7.27 18.44
N ASP A 22 -7.99 6.23 18.89
CA ASP A 22 -7.49 4.86 19.01
C ASP A 22 -7.05 4.29 17.63
N MET A 23 -7.67 4.73 16.53
CA MET A 23 -7.29 4.34 15.15
C MET A 23 -6.21 5.23 14.53
N THR A 24 -6.30 6.54 14.73
CA THR A 24 -5.45 7.53 14.03
C THR A 24 -4.04 7.56 14.62
N ILE A 25 -3.90 7.47 15.95
CA ILE A 25 -2.59 7.57 16.60
C ILE A 25 -1.66 6.44 16.12
N PRO A 26 -2.04 5.14 16.17
CA PRO A 26 -1.19 4.07 15.64
C PRO A 26 -0.87 4.22 14.15
N MET A 27 -1.84 4.71 13.36
CA MET A 27 -1.65 4.92 11.93
C MET A 27 -0.63 6.02 11.63
N ILE A 28 -0.65 7.13 12.37
CA ILE A 28 0.36 8.20 12.27
C ILE A 28 1.76 7.64 12.59
N PHE A 29 1.89 6.87 13.67
CA PHE A 29 3.17 6.25 14.01
C PHE A 29 3.65 5.30 12.91
N GLY A 30 2.74 4.49 12.33
CA GLY A 30 3.06 3.63 11.19
C GLY A 30 3.55 4.41 9.97
N MET A 31 2.91 5.53 9.65
CA MET A 31 3.32 6.41 8.55
C MET A 31 4.68 7.07 8.80
N ILE A 32 4.96 7.53 10.03
CA ILE A 32 6.27 8.08 10.40
C ILE A 32 7.34 7.00 10.23
N MET A 33 7.11 5.79 10.74
CA MET A 33 8.06 4.68 10.60
C MET A 33 8.32 4.33 9.13
N LEU A 34 7.28 4.32 8.29
CA LEU A 34 7.41 4.08 6.85
C LEU A 34 8.25 5.17 6.16
N MET A 35 8.02 6.44 6.49
CA MET A 35 8.79 7.57 5.95
C MET A 35 10.25 7.54 6.42
N THR A 36 10.49 7.28 7.70
CA THR A 36 11.84 7.14 8.25
C THR A 36 12.58 5.96 7.63
N PHE A 37 11.90 4.83 7.38
CA PHE A 37 12.50 3.70 6.69
C PHE A 37 13.00 4.10 5.29
N GLY A 38 12.18 4.79 4.48
CA GLY A 38 12.60 5.25 3.16
C GLY A 38 13.78 6.24 3.20
N LEU A 39 13.83 7.11 4.21
CA LEU A 39 14.96 8.03 4.42
C LEU A 39 16.24 7.27 4.76
N VAL A 40 16.16 6.32 5.70
CA VAL A 40 17.30 5.50 6.14
C VAL A 40 17.81 4.65 4.98
N ASP A 41 16.92 4.04 4.21
CA ASP A 41 17.27 3.25 3.02
C ASP A 41 18.05 4.10 1.99
N THR A 42 17.51 5.28 1.65
CA THR A 42 18.18 6.23 0.74
C THR A 42 19.53 6.69 1.30
N PHE A 43 19.63 6.90 2.61
CA PHE A 43 20.89 7.26 3.27
C PHE A 43 21.95 6.16 3.08
N PHE A 44 21.60 4.90 3.35
CA PHE A 44 22.53 3.78 3.15
C PHE A 44 22.94 3.60 1.69
N VAL A 45 22.03 3.81 0.74
CA VAL A 45 22.37 3.71 -0.68
C VAL A 45 23.27 4.87 -1.11
N SER A 46 23.08 6.08 -0.56
CA SER A 46 23.97 7.21 -0.85
C SER A 46 25.41 7.00 -0.39
N LEU A 47 25.64 6.08 0.57
CA LEU A 47 26.99 5.66 0.99
C LEU A 47 27.69 4.73 -0.03
N LEU A 48 26.94 4.10 -0.93
CA LEU A 48 27.51 3.22 -1.97
C LEU A 48 28.15 4.02 -3.10
N GLY A 49 27.60 5.20 -3.41
CA GLY A 49 28.11 6.10 -4.43
C GLY A 49 27.01 6.93 -5.07
N THR A 50 27.43 7.85 -5.94
CA THR A 50 26.51 8.75 -6.66
C THR A 50 25.77 8.03 -7.79
N GLN A 51 26.34 6.98 -8.39
CA GLN A 51 25.71 6.23 -9.48
C GLN A 51 24.55 5.37 -8.95
N GLU A 52 24.74 4.73 -7.81
CA GLU A 52 23.77 3.89 -7.11
C GLU A 52 22.59 4.73 -6.62
N LEU A 53 22.86 5.91 -6.06
CA LEU A 53 21.82 6.87 -5.68
C LEU A 53 21.06 7.42 -6.89
N ALA A 54 21.74 7.68 -8.00
CA ALA A 54 21.11 8.09 -9.24
C ALA A 54 20.19 6.99 -9.79
N ALA A 55 20.64 5.73 -9.79
CA ALA A 55 19.83 4.58 -10.19
C ALA A 55 18.52 4.51 -9.40
N ILE A 56 18.56 4.64 -8.07
CA ILE A 56 17.34 4.68 -7.24
C ILE A 56 16.39 5.80 -7.65
N SER A 57 16.92 6.98 -7.96
CA SER A 57 16.09 8.13 -8.36
C SER A 57 15.33 7.86 -9.66
N PHE A 58 15.93 7.12 -10.61
CA PHE A 58 15.23 6.68 -11.83
C PHE A 58 14.16 5.61 -11.55
N THR A 59 14.31 4.80 -10.50
CA THR A 59 13.27 3.83 -10.11
C THR A 59 12.05 4.48 -9.46
N PHE A 60 12.20 5.71 -8.94
CA PHE A 60 11.16 6.38 -8.16
C PHE A 60 9.83 6.56 -8.91
N PRO A 61 9.78 7.08 -10.16
CA PRO A 61 8.50 7.24 -10.87
C PRO A 61 7.77 5.90 -11.10
N VAL A 62 8.53 4.84 -11.38
CA VAL A 62 7.98 3.50 -11.63
C VAL A 62 7.43 2.91 -10.34
N THR A 63 8.22 2.91 -9.27
CA THR A 63 7.81 2.40 -7.95
C THR A 63 6.63 3.20 -7.39
N PHE A 64 6.66 4.53 -7.52
CA PHE A 64 5.56 5.41 -7.12
C PHE A 64 4.26 5.11 -7.87
N THR A 65 4.34 4.82 -9.18
CA THR A 65 3.16 4.42 -9.98
C THR A 65 2.55 3.13 -9.44
N VAL A 66 3.38 2.12 -9.16
CA VAL A 66 2.90 0.85 -8.60
C VAL A 66 2.31 1.03 -7.20
N ILE A 67 3.00 1.77 -6.33
CA ILE A 67 2.55 2.02 -4.95
C ILE A 67 1.23 2.81 -4.96
N SER A 68 1.10 3.86 -5.77
CA SER A 68 -0.11 4.68 -5.83
C SER A 68 -1.34 3.89 -6.30
N LEU A 69 -1.18 2.97 -7.26
CA LEU A 69 -2.24 2.05 -7.68
C LEU A 69 -2.67 1.12 -6.55
N ASN A 70 -1.71 0.54 -5.82
CA ASN A 70 -1.99 -0.33 -4.67
C ASN A 70 -2.73 0.42 -3.55
N ILE A 71 -2.26 1.62 -3.20
CA ILE A 71 -2.89 2.47 -2.19
C ILE A 71 -4.31 2.86 -2.63
N GLY A 72 -4.49 3.30 -3.89
CA GLY A 72 -5.79 3.69 -4.42
C GLY A 72 -6.82 2.56 -4.35
N LEU A 73 -6.43 1.35 -4.79
CA LEU A 73 -7.29 0.17 -4.74
C LEU A 73 -7.58 -0.26 -3.30
N GLY A 74 -6.58 -0.20 -2.41
CA GLY A 74 -6.74 -0.51 -0.99
C GLY A 74 -7.69 0.43 -0.26
N ILE A 75 -7.55 1.75 -0.46
CA ILE A 75 -8.43 2.76 0.13
C ILE A 75 -9.86 2.62 -0.42
N GLY A 76 -10.01 2.50 -1.74
CA GLY A 76 -11.32 2.34 -2.36
C GLY A 76 -12.06 1.08 -1.89
N THR A 77 -11.35 -0.05 -1.82
CA THR A 77 -11.89 -1.30 -1.29
C THR A 77 -12.29 -1.17 0.18
N SER A 78 -11.44 -0.57 1.01
CA SER A 78 -11.71 -0.36 2.44
C SER A 78 -12.95 0.50 2.66
N ALA A 79 -13.16 1.55 1.85
CA ALA A 79 -14.35 2.39 1.91
C ALA A 79 -15.64 1.61 1.56
N VAL A 80 -15.60 0.77 0.52
CA VAL A 80 -16.76 -0.06 0.13
C VAL A 80 -17.07 -1.10 1.21
N ILE A 81 -16.05 -1.79 1.74
CA ILE A 81 -16.21 -2.76 2.83
C ILE A 81 -16.78 -2.07 4.08
N GLY A 82 -16.24 -0.92 4.47
CA GLY A 82 -16.73 -0.14 5.60
C GLY A 82 -18.21 0.22 5.47
N ARG A 83 -18.64 0.63 4.27
CA ARG A 83 -20.06 0.90 3.99
C ARG A 83 -20.94 -0.34 4.13
N LEU A 84 -20.51 -1.48 3.59
CA LEU A 84 -21.28 -2.74 3.67
C LEU A 84 -21.37 -3.27 5.10
N LEU A 85 -20.30 -3.17 5.87
CA LEU A 85 -20.29 -3.52 7.29
C LEU A 85 -21.21 -2.59 8.08
N GLY A 86 -21.21 -1.28 7.80
CA GLY A 86 -22.13 -0.32 8.41
C GLY A 86 -23.61 -0.57 8.06
N ALA A 87 -23.88 -1.20 6.91
CA ALA A 87 -25.22 -1.61 6.48
C ALA A 87 -25.64 -3.02 6.99
N ASN A 88 -24.84 -3.65 7.88
CA ASN A 88 -25.02 -5.03 8.34
C ASN A 88 -24.99 -6.09 7.21
N GLU A 89 -24.46 -5.75 6.03
CA GLU A 89 -24.37 -6.65 4.87
C GLU A 89 -23.08 -7.50 4.90
N HIS A 90 -22.86 -8.26 5.97
CA HIS A 90 -21.60 -8.99 6.23
C HIS A 90 -21.21 -9.99 5.12
N VAL A 91 -22.19 -10.67 4.52
CA VAL A 91 -21.93 -11.63 3.43
C VAL A 91 -21.37 -10.93 2.20
N LYS A 92 -21.97 -9.79 1.82
CA LYS A 92 -21.50 -8.97 0.70
C LYS A 92 -20.15 -8.33 1.02
N ALA A 93 -19.94 -7.87 2.25
CA ALA A 93 -18.64 -7.33 2.68
C ALA A 93 -17.51 -8.36 2.52
N ARG A 94 -17.74 -9.62 2.92
CA ARG A 94 -16.78 -10.72 2.75
C ARG A 94 -16.53 -11.05 1.28
N LEU A 95 -17.59 -11.08 0.46
CA LEU A 95 -17.46 -11.30 -0.98
C LEU A 95 -16.60 -10.21 -1.62
N VAL A 96 -16.92 -8.93 -1.37
CA VAL A 96 -16.16 -7.79 -1.90
C VAL A 96 -14.71 -7.81 -1.43
N ALA A 97 -14.44 -8.13 -0.16
CA ALA A 97 -13.08 -8.26 0.34
C ALA A 97 -12.28 -9.34 -0.39
N THR A 98 -12.90 -10.51 -0.61
CA THR A 98 -12.23 -11.62 -1.30
C THR A 98 -12.00 -11.29 -2.78
N THR A 99 -13.00 -10.75 -3.47
CA THR A 99 -12.87 -10.33 -4.88
C THR A 99 -11.83 -9.24 -5.04
N ALA A 100 -11.81 -8.23 -4.15
CA ALA A 100 -10.81 -7.17 -4.20
C ALA A 100 -9.39 -7.70 -4.01
N LEU A 101 -9.18 -8.62 -3.05
CA LEU A 101 -7.88 -9.28 -2.88
C LEU A 101 -7.45 -10.06 -4.13
N MET A 102 -8.35 -10.83 -4.74
CA MET A 102 -8.05 -11.54 -6.00
C MET A 102 -7.71 -10.55 -7.13
N THR A 103 -8.44 -9.45 -7.24
CA THR A 103 -8.19 -8.40 -8.24
C THR A 103 -6.83 -7.73 -8.01
N VAL A 104 -6.45 -7.44 -6.76
CA VAL A 104 -5.13 -6.89 -6.43
C VAL A 104 -4.03 -7.87 -6.85
N VAL A 105 -4.14 -9.14 -6.48
CA VAL A 105 -3.13 -10.16 -6.84
C VAL A 105 -3.00 -10.29 -8.35
N PHE A 106 -4.13 -10.31 -9.07
CA PHE A 106 -4.16 -10.36 -10.52
C PHE A 106 -3.52 -9.11 -11.16
N LEU A 107 -3.88 -7.92 -10.69
CA LEU A 107 -3.35 -6.65 -11.18
C LEU A 107 -1.84 -6.54 -10.94
N VAL A 108 -1.38 -6.87 -9.73
CA VAL A 108 0.04 -6.90 -9.37
C VAL A 108 0.78 -7.92 -10.22
N GLY A 109 0.22 -9.12 -10.42
CA GLY A 109 0.81 -10.14 -11.29
C GLY A 109 1.01 -9.64 -12.73
N ILE A 110 0.00 -8.97 -13.31
CA ILE A 110 0.12 -8.35 -14.63
C ILE A 110 1.18 -7.26 -14.63
N LEU A 111 1.14 -6.34 -13.66
CA LEU A 111 2.11 -5.24 -13.57
C LEU A 111 3.54 -5.76 -13.41
N SER A 112 3.76 -6.83 -12.64
CA SER A 112 5.07 -7.47 -12.52
C SER A 112 5.54 -8.07 -13.84
N ILE A 113 4.67 -8.78 -14.56
CA ILE A 113 5.02 -9.36 -15.88
C ILE A 113 5.37 -8.25 -16.86
N VAL A 114 4.51 -7.22 -16.97
CA VAL A 114 4.77 -6.07 -17.85
C VAL A 114 6.06 -5.38 -17.43
N GLY A 115 6.22 -5.07 -16.15
CA GLY A 115 7.40 -4.39 -15.61
C GLY A 115 8.71 -5.10 -15.92
N ILE A 116 8.79 -6.42 -15.78
CA ILE A 116 9.99 -7.20 -16.13
C ILE A 116 10.29 -7.12 -17.62
N ASN A 117 9.28 -7.20 -18.48
CA ASN A 117 9.46 -7.14 -19.93
C ASN A 117 9.75 -5.73 -20.46
N THR A 118 9.39 -4.69 -19.70
CA THR A 118 9.52 -3.29 -20.12
C THR A 118 10.55 -2.51 -19.31
N ILE A 119 11.37 -3.16 -18.47
CA ILE A 119 12.31 -2.48 -17.59
C ILE A 119 13.32 -1.66 -18.40
N ASP A 120 14.09 -2.29 -19.30
CA ASP A 120 15.08 -1.62 -20.13
C ASP A 120 14.50 -0.45 -20.95
N PRO A 121 13.39 -0.61 -21.71
CA PRO A 121 12.84 0.49 -22.49
C PRO A 121 12.27 1.63 -21.63
N ILE A 122 11.64 1.35 -20.49
CA ILE A 122 11.11 2.40 -19.61
C ILE A 122 12.25 3.23 -19.02
N PHE A 123 13.30 2.58 -18.49
CA PHE A 123 14.42 3.28 -17.89
C PHE A 123 15.26 4.03 -18.93
N THR A 124 15.40 3.48 -20.15
CA THR A 124 16.05 4.18 -21.27
C THR A 124 15.24 5.41 -21.70
N LEU A 125 13.91 5.32 -21.80
CA LEU A 125 13.04 6.47 -22.11
C LEU A 125 13.05 7.55 -21.01
N LEU A 126 13.27 7.16 -19.76
CA LEU A 126 13.46 8.08 -18.65
C LEU A 126 14.84 8.75 -18.65
N GLY A 127 15.77 8.32 -19.53
CA GLY A 127 17.09 8.91 -19.69
C GLY A 127 18.20 8.26 -18.85
N ALA A 128 18.02 7.02 -18.39
CA ALA A 128 19.08 6.28 -17.70
C ALA A 128 20.23 5.96 -18.69
N SER A 129 21.49 6.20 -18.26
CA SER A 129 22.66 5.81 -19.06
C SER A 129 22.87 4.29 -19.00
N PRO A 130 23.58 3.69 -19.98
CA PRO A 130 23.84 2.24 -19.99
C PRO A 130 24.57 1.73 -18.74
N GLU A 131 25.36 2.57 -18.06
CA GLU A 131 26.03 2.19 -16.81
C GLU A 131 25.06 2.00 -15.64
N LEU A 132 23.85 2.57 -15.72
CA LEU A 132 22.80 2.44 -14.69
C LEU A 132 21.85 1.24 -14.95
N LEU A 133 22.00 0.55 -16.09
CA LEU A 133 21.16 -0.59 -16.49
C LEU A 133 21.83 -1.95 -16.22
N VAL A 134 23.01 -1.96 -15.60
CA VAL A 134 23.83 -3.17 -15.34
C VAL A 134 23.44 -3.86 -14.03
#